data_AF-A0A930GYP8-F1
#
_entry.id   AF-A0A930GYP8-F1
#
_cell.length_a   1.000
_cell.length_b   1.000
_cell.length_c   1.000
_cell.angle_alpha   90.00
_cell.angle_beta   90.00
_cell.angle_gamma   90.00
#
_symmetry.space_group_name_H-M   'P 1'
#
loop_
_entity.id
_entity.type
_entity.pdbx_description
1 polymer ?
#
loop_
_entity_poly.entity_id
_entity_poly.type
_entity_poly.pdbx_seq_one_letter_code
_entity_poly.pdbx_strand_id
1 'polypeptide(L)' 'MRRLEIGILGFSILLLFITGYCIGKSVCIGPVGEQYRLASLASGFLQILVTVGLFIAIGKEEL' A
#
# COMPACT_ATOMS: atom_id res chain seq x y z
N MET A 1 -20.46 -5.18 -3.62
CA MET A 1 -19.32 -5.70 -2.83
C MET A 1 -18.87 -4.86 -1.59
N ARG A 2 -19.78 -4.32 -0.76
CA ARG A 2 -19.41 -3.40 0.35
C ARG A 2 -18.32 -3.88 1.33
N ARG A 3 -18.30 -5.17 1.69
CA ARG A 3 -17.28 -5.71 2.62
C ARG A 3 -15.88 -5.78 1.99
N LEU A 4 -15.80 -6.05 0.69
CA LEU A 4 -14.54 -6.11 -0.04
C LEU A 4 -13.96 -4.70 -0.22
N GLU A 5 -14.80 -3.73 -0.58
CA GLU A 5 -14.42 -2.31 -0.70
C GLU A 5 -13.90 -1.76 0.63
N ILE A 6 -14.60 -2.03 1.74
CA ILE A 6 -14.16 -1.61 3.08
C ILE A 6 -12.84 -2.29 3.47
N GLY A 7 -12.68 -3.58 3.15
CA GLY A 7 -11.43 -4.30 3.40
C GLY A 7 -10.24 -3.72 2.62
N ILE A 8 -10.43 -3.41 1.34
CA ILE A 8 -9.42 -2.80 0.48
C ILE A 8 -9.10 -1.37 0.89
N LEU A 9 -10.12 -0.59 1.29
CA LEU A 9 -9.95 0.75 1.84
C LEU A 9 -9.09 0.71 3.12
N GLY A 10 -9.42 -0.19 4.05
CA GLY A 10 -8.64 -0.39 5.28
C GLY A 10 -7.21 -0.84 5.00
N PHE A 11 -7.02 -1.76 4.06
CA PHE A 11 -5.69 -2.23 3.65
C PHE A 11 -4.86 -1.11 3.00
N SER A 12 -5.50 -0.29 2.16
CA SER A 12 -4.87 0.88 1.52
C SER A 12 -4.41 1.92 2.54
N ILE A 13 -5.22 2.19 3.57
CA ILE A 13 -4.85 3.10 4.66
C ILE A 13 -3.67 2.53 5.46
N LEU A 14 -3.70 1.24 5.79
CA LEU A 14 -2.61 0.58 6.52
C LEU A 14 -1.28 0.67 5.76
N LEU A 15 -1.30 0.38 4.46
CA LEU A 15 -0.11 0.47 3.60
C LEU A 15 0.41 1.91 3.48
N LEU A 16 -0.47 2.91 3.46
CA LEU A 16 -0.09 4.33 3.52
C LEU A 16 0.65 4.67 4.83
N PHE A 17 0.15 4.20 5.97
CA PHE A 17 0.82 4.37 7.27
C PHE A 17 2.19 3.68 7.31
N ILE A 18 2.29 2.45 6.80
CA ILE A 18 3.56 1.71 6.73
C ILE A 18 4.56 2.47 5.84
N THR A 19 4.12 2.91 4.67
CA THR A 19 4.95 3.66 3.72
C THR A 19 5.45 4.96 4.35
N GLY A 20 4.57 5.74 4.99
CA GLY A 20 4.93 6.97 5.67
C GLY A 20 5.92 6.75 6.83
N TYR A 21 5.72 5.69 7.60
CA TYR A 21 6.64 5.30 8.68
C TYR A 21 8.02 4.91 8.13
N CYS A 22 8.05 4.10 7.07
CA CYS A 22 9.29 3.68 6.41
C CYS A 22 10.05 4.87 5.82
N ILE A 23 9.36 5.81 5.14
CA ILE A 23 9.99 7.03 4.62
C ILE A 23 10.55 7.87 5.77
N GLY A 24 9.76 8.12 6.82
CA GLY A 24 10.21 8.89 7.97
C GLY A 24 11.41 8.27 8.68
N LYS A 25 11.44 6.94 8.82
CA LYS A 25 12.59 6.22 9.40
C LYS A 25 13.80 6.20 8.48
N SER A 26 13.60 6.15 7.17
CA SER A 26 14.69 6.17 6.17
C SER A 26 15.48 7.48 6.20
N VAL A 27 14.83 8.62 6.44
CA VAL A 27 15.49 9.93 6.56
C VAL A 27 16.25 10.10 7.88
N CYS A 28 15.80 9.44 8.95
CA CYS A 28 16.32 9.64 10.31
C CYS A 28 17.35 8.60 10.78
N ILE A 29 17.50 7.47 10.08
CA ILE A 29 18.37 6.36 10.50
C ILE A 29 19.40 6.09 9.40
N GLY A 30 20.70 6.15 9.72
CA GLY A 30 21.85 5.96 8.83
C GLY A 30 21.87 4.64 8.03
N PRO A 31 22.82 3.70 8.20
CA PRO A 31 22.99 2.54 7.31
C PRO A 31 21.77 1.58 7.21
N VAL A 32 20.81 1.68 8.13
CA VAL A 32 19.53 0.93 8.09
C VAL A 32 18.48 1.63 7.21
N GLY A 33 18.69 2.89 6.84
CA GLY A 33 17.77 3.70 6.05
C GLY A 33 17.45 3.11 4.68
N GLU A 34 18.37 2.37 4.06
CA GLU A 34 18.13 1.72 2.76
C GLU A 34 17.15 0.55 2.87
N GLN A 35 17.12 -0.18 4.00
CA GLN A 35 16.12 -1.23 4.23
C GLN A 35 14.72 -0.62 4.37
N TYR A 36 14.61 0.51 5.06
CA TYR A 36 13.35 1.25 5.15
C TYR A 36 12.94 1.85 3.80
N ARG A 37 13.91 2.25 2.97
CA ARG A 37 13.64 2.75 1.60
C ARG A 37 13.10 1.64 0.69
N LEU A 38 13.71 0.46 0.73
CA LEU A 38 13.23 -0.72 0.01
C LEU A 38 11.85 -1.17 0.51
N ALA A 39 11.62 -1.17 1.82
CA ALA A 39 10.32 -1.48 2.40
C ALA A 39 9.25 -0.47 1.94
N SER A 40 9.57 0.82 1.86
CA SER A 40 8.69 1.85 1.32
C SER A 40 8.36 1.65 -0.16
N LEU A 41 9.32 1.20 -0.97
CA LEU A 41 9.09 0.89 -2.38
C LEU A 41 8.18 -0.34 -2.53
N ALA A 42 8.43 -1.38 -1.73
CA ALA A 42 7.62 -2.59 -1.73
C ALA A 42 6.17 -2.31 -1.29
N SER A 43 5.96 -1.49 -0.27
CA SER A 43 4.62 -1.10 0.17
C SER A 43 3.89 -0.24 -0.87
N GLY A 44 4.59 0.66 -1.55
CA GLY A 44 4.05 1.41 -2.69
C GLY A 44 3.64 0.51 -3.86
N PHE A 45 4.45 -0.50 -4.18
CA PHE A 45 4.10 -1.50 -5.21
C PHE A 45 2.85 -2.32 -4.83
N LEU A 46 2.76 -2.75 -3.56
CA LEU A 46 1.58 -3.42 -3.04
C LEU A 46 0.32 -2.55 -3.14
N GLN A 47 0.44 -1.25 -2.91
CA GLN A 47 -0.68 -0.31 -3.09
C GLN A 47 -1.20 -0.30 -4.53
N ILE A 48 -0.30 -0.31 -5.51
CA ILE A 48 -0.66 -0.35 -6.93
C ILE A 48 -1.39 -1.65 -7.26
N LEU A 49 -0.87 -2.80 -6.80
CA LEU A 49 -1.51 -4.11 -7.03
C LEU A 49 -2.92 -4.17 -6.45
N VAL A 50 -3.12 -3.68 -5.23
CA VAL A 50 -4.42 -3.62 -4.56
C VAL A 50 -5.38 -2.74 -5.33
N THR A 51 -4.91 -1.58 -5.81
CA THR A 51 -5.72 -0.62 -6.57
C THR A 51 -6.17 -1.21 -7.91
N VAL A 52 -5.26 -1.84 -8.65
CA VAL A 52 -5.58 -2.51 -9.92
C VAL A 52 -6.53 -3.69 -9.69
N GLY A 53 -6.28 -4.50 -8.66
CA GLY A 53 -7.15 -5.62 -8.29
C GLY A 53 -8.57 -5.17 -7.96
N LEU A 54 -8.72 -4.05 -7.24
CA LEU A 54 -10.02 -3.44 -6.97
C LEU A 54 -10.71 -3.00 -8.26
N PHE A 55 -9.97 -2.34 -9.16
CA PHE A 55 -10.52 -1.85 -10.42
C PHE A 55 -11.04 -3.00 -11.31
N ILE A 56 -10.30 -4.12 -11.36
CA ILE A 56 -10.73 -5.34 -12.08
C ILE A 56 -11.96 -5.96 -11.40
N ALA A 57 -11.98 -6.03 -10.07
CA ALA A 57 -13.09 -6.60 -9.32
C ALA A 57 -14.39 -5.82 -9.53
N ILE A 58 -14.33 -4.49 -9.47
CA ILE A 58 -15.45 -3.59 -9.75
C ILE A 58 -15.90 -3.72 -11.22
N GLY A 59 -14.95 -3.68 -12.17
CA GLY A 59 -15.27 -3.79 -13.60
C GLY A 59 -15.88 -5.13 -14.02
N LYS A 60 -15.67 -6.21 -13.25
CA LYS A 60 -16.38 -7.49 -13.42
C LYS A 60 -17.77 -7.52 -12.79
N GLU A 61 -18.06 -6.63 -11.85
CA GLU A 61 -19.38 -6.53 -11.20
C GLU A 61 -20.37 -5.73 -12.06
N GLU A 62 -19.87 -4.86 -12.96
CA GLU A 62 -20.67 -4.05 -13.89
C GLU A 62 -20.94 -4.71 -15.25
N LEU A 63 -20.34 -5.89 -15.53
CA LEU A 63 -20.50 -6.65 -16.79
C LEU A 63 -21.49 -7.82 -16.63
#